data_AF-A0A7J2SAG5-F1
#
_entry.id   AF-A0A7J2SAG5-F1
#
_cell.length_a   1.000
_cell.length_b   1.000
_cell.length_c   1.000
_cell.angle_alpha   90.00
_cell.angle_beta   90.00
_cell.angle_gamma   90.00
#
_symmetry.space_group_name_H-M   'P 1'
#
loop_
_entity.id
_entity.type
_entity.pdbx_description
1 polymer ?
#
loop_
_entity_poly.entity_id
_entity_poly.type
_entity_poly.pdbx_seq_one_letter_code
_entity_poly.pdbx_strand_id
1 'polypeptide(L)'
;MISSIIGASGGISGWILAWFYWKKFKRKIKVIPLHSWYGKFKELYIDNKGDFKIAEIVEGKKDENKILTEINLLIVNDGEISISLTDAIAMAKYSKDKLPTLGYTQAVFDTYPLNANYVLPFIVKPHEAKRLQLFYEFKNINTDFLERMGIARFGGWLGGRVPIVIADEREKDKMWNILPLQVFLLLSIDAEDTENVYVPVFPENYEAKQKLTTLDVIQIEETKRKFWEEQNK
;
A
#
# COMPACT_ATOMS: atom_id res chain seq x y z
N MET A 1 -31.91 -46.00 -6.81
CA MET A 1 -31.75 -45.05 -5.68
C MET A 1 -30.35 -44.43 -5.72
N ILE A 2 -29.99 -43.66 -6.77
CA ILE A 2 -28.71 -42.92 -6.91
C ILE A 2 -28.90 -41.56 -7.66
N SER A 3 -30.09 -41.22 -8.16
CA SER A 3 -30.29 -40.03 -9.01
C SER A 3 -30.62 -38.73 -8.25
N SER A 4 -30.95 -38.78 -6.97
CA SER A 4 -31.37 -37.61 -6.19
C SER A 4 -30.27 -36.94 -5.35
N ILE A 5 -29.07 -37.52 -5.27
CA ILE A 5 -27.93 -36.95 -4.52
C ILE A 5 -26.98 -36.14 -5.42
N ILE A 6 -27.01 -36.37 -6.74
CA ILE A 6 -26.12 -35.67 -7.70
C ILE A 6 -26.68 -34.30 -8.11
N GLY A 7 -27.99 -34.06 -7.99
CA GLY A 7 -28.61 -32.75 -8.26
C GLY A 7 -28.40 -31.71 -7.15
N ALA A 8 -28.29 -32.14 -5.90
CA ALA A 8 -28.16 -31.24 -4.75
C ALA A 8 -26.72 -30.71 -4.56
N SER A 9 -25.69 -31.49 -4.92
CA SER A 9 -24.28 -31.09 -4.84
C SER A 9 -23.86 -30.14 -5.98
N GLY A 10 -24.49 -30.25 -7.16
CA GLY A 10 -24.34 -29.27 -8.26
C GLY A 10 -25.03 -27.93 -7.98
N GLY A 11 -26.18 -27.95 -7.30
CA GLY A 11 -26.90 -26.74 -6.91
C GLY A 11 -26.19 -25.91 -5.84
N ILE A 12 -25.68 -26.56 -4.78
CA ILE A 12 -25.00 -25.85 -3.68
C ILE A 12 -23.66 -25.25 -4.14
N SER A 13 -22.90 -25.95 -4.99
CA SER A 13 -21.65 -25.44 -5.54
C SER A 13 -21.87 -24.28 -6.52
N GLY A 14 -22.93 -24.34 -7.35
CA GLY A 14 -23.34 -23.25 -8.23
C GLY A 14 -23.81 -21.99 -7.48
N TRP A 15 -24.55 -22.15 -6.39
CA TRP A 15 -25.00 -21.03 -5.55
C TRP A 15 -23.87 -20.41 -4.73
N ILE A 16 -22.92 -21.22 -4.22
CA ILE A 16 -21.73 -20.70 -3.53
C ILE A 16 -20.83 -19.96 -4.52
N LEU A 17 -20.63 -20.49 -5.75
CA LEU A 17 -19.89 -19.77 -6.80
C LEU A 17 -20.61 -18.48 -7.21
N ALA A 18 -21.92 -18.54 -7.45
CA ALA A 18 -22.71 -17.36 -7.82
C ALA A 18 -22.72 -16.31 -6.71
N TRP A 19 -22.81 -16.72 -5.44
CA TRP A 19 -22.69 -15.84 -4.28
C TRP A 19 -21.27 -15.28 -4.13
N PHE A 20 -20.22 -16.08 -4.37
CA PHE A 20 -18.84 -15.61 -4.40
C PHE A 20 -18.61 -14.59 -5.52
N TYR A 21 -19.11 -14.86 -6.73
CA TYR A 21 -19.04 -13.94 -7.86
C TYR A 21 -19.90 -12.69 -7.60
N TRP A 22 -21.07 -12.81 -6.99
CA TRP A 22 -21.93 -11.70 -6.58
C TRP A 22 -21.29 -10.82 -5.50
N LYS A 23 -20.62 -11.41 -4.51
CA LYS A 23 -19.84 -10.67 -3.50
C LYS A 23 -18.60 -10.01 -4.11
N LYS A 24 -17.93 -10.67 -5.06
CA LYS A 24 -16.73 -10.13 -5.74
C LYS A 24 -17.09 -9.02 -6.74
N PHE A 25 -18.30 -9.05 -7.32
CA PHE A 25 -18.90 -7.96 -8.10
C PHE A 25 -19.43 -6.78 -7.26
N LYS A 26 -19.52 -6.92 -5.93
CA LYS A 26 -20.06 -5.86 -5.05
C LYS A 26 -19.03 -4.83 -4.57
N ARG A 27 -17.72 -5.07 -4.73
CA ARG A 27 -16.73 -4.02 -4.46
C ARG A 27 -16.72 -3.05 -5.64
N LYS A 28 -17.60 -2.06 -5.56
CA LYS A 28 -17.71 -0.98 -6.56
C LYS A 28 -16.57 0.01 -6.42
N ILE A 29 -15.93 0.03 -5.25
CA ILE A 29 -14.78 0.88 -4.98
C ILE A 29 -13.53 0.01 -4.88
N LYS A 30 -12.47 0.40 -5.60
CA LYS A 30 -11.13 -0.16 -5.44
C LYS A 30 -10.19 0.95 -5.01
N VAL A 31 -9.48 0.72 -3.91
CA VAL A 31 -8.43 1.61 -3.43
C VAL A 31 -7.09 0.97 -3.69
N ILE A 32 -6.28 1.59 -4.53
CA ILE A 32 -4.99 1.05 -4.98
C ILE A 32 -3.90 1.99 -4.47
N PRO A 33 -3.01 1.52 -3.56
CA PRO A 33 -1.83 2.27 -3.17
C PRO A 33 -0.95 2.55 -4.39
N LEU A 34 -0.64 3.82 -4.61
CA LEU A 34 0.40 4.26 -5.54
C LEU A 34 1.72 4.39 -4.77
N HIS A 35 2.67 5.16 -5.30
CA HIS A 35 3.91 5.44 -4.61
C HIS A 35 3.68 6.35 -3.39
N SER A 36 4.05 5.86 -2.20
CA SER A 36 3.91 6.56 -0.92
C SER A 36 5.27 6.57 -0.21
N TRP A 37 5.59 7.65 0.47
CA TRP A 37 6.90 7.81 1.11
C TRP A 37 6.82 8.48 2.49
N TYR A 38 7.87 8.33 3.28
CA TYR A 38 8.06 9.04 4.53
C TYR A 38 9.43 9.70 4.59
N GLY A 39 9.47 10.90 5.16
CA GLY A 39 10.67 11.71 5.33
C GLY A 39 10.82 12.14 6.79
N LYS A 40 12.06 12.15 7.27
CA LYS A 40 12.42 12.79 8.54
C LYS A 40 12.74 14.26 8.27
N PHE A 41 12.47 15.12 9.24
CA PHE A 41 12.84 16.56 9.18
C PHE A 41 12.20 17.31 8.00
N LYS A 42 10.99 16.91 7.61
CA LYS A 42 10.19 17.59 6.59
C LYS A 42 8.95 18.20 7.20
N GLU A 43 8.48 19.29 6.62
CA GLU A 43 7.20 19.91 6.95
C GLU A 43 6.39 20.21 5.69
N LEU A 44 5.07 20.06 5.82
CA LEU A 44 4.11 20.43 4.80
C LEU A 44 3.71 21.89 5.00
N TYR A 45 3.82 22.67 3.94
CA TYR A 45 3.30 24.03 3.83
C TYR A 45 2.32 24.10 2.67
N ILE A 46 1.22 24.80 2.87
CA ILE A 46 0.24 25.06 1.82
C ILE A 46 0.40 26.53 1.45
N ASP A 47 0.73 26.80 0.20
CA ASP A 47 0.90 28.18 -0.22
C ASP A 47 -0.45 28.88 -0.43
N ASN A 48 -0.41 30.20 -0.63
CA ASN A 48 -1.62 31.01 -0.82
C ASN A 48 -2.44 30.62 -2.07
N LYS A 49 -1.90 29.80 -2.97
CA LYS A 49 -2.59 29.27 -4.16
C LYS A 49 -3.21 27.89 -3.91
N GLY A 50 -3.00 27.32 -2.73
CA GLY A 50 -3.44 25.97 -2.38
C GLY A 50 -2.49 24.88 -2.85
N ASP A 51 -1.29 25.23 -3.34
CA ASP A 51 -0.30 24.25 -3.75
C ASP A 51 0.45 23.69 -2.54
N PHE A 52 0.57 22.36 -2.49
CA PHE A 52 1.31 21.67 -1.45
C PHE A 52 2.82 21.80 -1.69
N LYS A 53 3.54 22.32 -0.69
CA LYS A 53 5.00 22.44 -0.69
C LYS A 53 5.57 21.68 0.50
N ILE A 54 6.66 20.99 0.24
CA ILE A 54 7.39 20.24 1.26
C ILE A 54 8.74 20.92 1.40
N ALA A 55 9.05 21.40 2.60
CA ALA A 55 10.35 21.98 2.90
C ALA A 55 11.09 21.12 3.92
N GLU A 56 12.42 21.14 3.83
CA GLU A 56 13.27 20.55 4.85
C GLU A 56 13.43 21.53 6.02
N ILE A 57 13.41 21.02 7.23
CA ILE A 57 13.66 21.82 8.43
C ILE A 57 15.17 22.09 8.49
N VAL A 58 15.56 23.28 8.03
CA VAL A 58 16.97 23.73 8.02
C VAL A 58 17.35 24.43 9.34
N GLU A 59 16.41 25.09 10.00
CA GLU A 59 16.64 25.86 11.24
C GLU A 59 15.68 25.42 12.36
N GLY A 60 16.22 25.16 13.55
CA GLY A 60 15.49 24.66 14.73
C GLY A 60 15.97 23.28 15.22
N LYS A 61 15.43 22.81 16.36
CA LYS A 61 15.68 21.43 16.83
C LYS A 61 14.96 20.47 15.89
N LYS A 62 15.73 19.77 15.05
CA LYS A 62 15.28 18.60 14.29
C LYS A 62 14.64 17.60 15.26
N ASP A 63 13.33 17.43 15.17
CA ASP A 63 12.63 16.43 15.96
C ASP A 63 12.84 15.05 15.31
N GLU A 64 13.73 14.26 15.90
CA GLU A 64 14.03 12.90 15.45
C GLU A 64 12.86 11.93 15.64
N ASN A 65 11.88 12.31 16.47
CA ASN A 65 10.70 11.52 16.78
C ASN A 65 9.47 11.94 15.96
N LYS A 66 9.69 12.61 14.82
CA LYS A 66 8.66 13.08 13.91
C LYS A 66 8.92 12.58 12.49
N ILE A 67 7.89 12.04 11.84
CA ILE A 67 7.91 11.73 10.41
C ILE A 67 6.74 12.37 9.69
N LEU A 68 7.04 12.91 8.50
CA LEU A 68 6.04 13.29 7.51
C LEU A 68 5.87 12.12 6.54
N THR A 69 4.64 11.70 6.31
CA THR A 69 4.28 10.62 5.43
C THR A 69 3.35 11.13 4.33
N GLU A 70 3.69 10.87 3.08
CA GLU A 70 2.80 11.06 1.93
C GLU A 70 2.18 9.72 1.54
N ILE A 71 0.86 9.67 1.50
CA ILE A 71 0.08 8.54 0.99
C ILE A 71 -0.59 8.96 -0.32
N ASN A 72 -0.23 8.28 -1.40
CA ASN A 72 -0.92 8.40 -2.68
C ASN A 72 -1.73 7.16 -2.98
N LEU A 73 -2.98 7.37 -3.36
CA LEU A 73 -3.92 6.31 -3.70
C LEU A 73 -4.57 6.62 -5.05
N LEU A 74 -4.91 5.57 -5.78
CA LEU A 74 -5.87 5.64 -6.86
C LEU A 74 -7.19 5.06 -6.35
N ILE A 75 -8.22 5.90 -6.35
CA ILE A 75 -9.59 5.51 -6.00
C ILE A 75 -10.33 5.27 -7.32
N VAL A 76 -10.76 4.04 -7.55
CA VAL A 76 -11.53 3.65 -8.73
C VAL A 76 -12.96 3.36 -8.29
N ASN A 77 -13.92 4.06 -8.90
CA ASN A 77 -15.34 3.83 -8.71
C ASN A 77 -15.90 3.13 -9.95
N ASP A 78 -16.04 1.80 -9.88
CA ASP A 78 -16.71 0.97 -10.87
C ASP A 78 -18.25 0.92 -10.66
N GLY A 79 -18.78 1.76 -9.77
CA GLY A 79 -20.20 1.84 -9.44
C GLY A 79 -20.98 2.86 -10.28
N GLU A 80 -22.31 2.81 -10.14
CA GLU A 80 -23.26 3.70 -10.85
C GLU A 80 -23.57 5.01 -10.09
N ILE A 81 -23.09 5.15 -8.86
CA ILE A 81 -23.31 6.34 -8.02
C ILE A 81 -21.99 7.00 -7.65
N SER A 82 -22.00 8.33 -7.51
CA SER A 82 -20.83 9.05 -7.00
C SER A 82 -20.53 8.62 -5.57
N ILE A 83 -19.25 8.53 -5.25
CA ILE A 83 -18.76 8.26 -3.90
C ILE A 83 -18.04 9.51 -3.37
N SER A 84 -18.06 9.67 -2.05
CA SER A 84 -17.40 10.76 -1.35
C SER A 84 -16.61 10.16 -0.20
N LEU A 85 -15.30 10.42 -0.20
CA LEU A 85 -14.46 10.16 0.96
C LEU A 85 -14.53 11.36 1.88
N THR A 86 -15.10 11.19 3.07
CA THR A 86 -15.34 12.29 4.02
C THR A 86 -14.28 12.38 5.10
N ASP A 87 -13.65 11.27 5.43
CA ASP A 87 -12.60 11.22 6.44
C ASP A 87 -11.56 10.15 6.09
N ALA A 88 -10.35 10.34 6.62
CA ALA A 88 -9.24 9.40 6.45
C ALA A 88 -8.36 9.43 7.71
N ILE A 89 -8.06 8.27 8.28
CA ILE A 89 -7.18 8.14 9.45
C ILE A 89 -6.05 7.18 9.12
N ALA A 90 -4.81 7.59 9.35
CA ALA A 90 -3.63 6.74 9.18
C ALA A 90 -3.13 6.26 10.54
N MET A 91 -2.78 4.98 10.61
CA MET A 91 -2.22 4.32 11.78
C MET A 91 -0.86 3.70 11.45
N ALA A 92 0.14 4.00 12.27
CA ALA A 92 1.44 3.36 12.28
C ALA A 92 1.62 2.59 13.58
N LYS A 93 2.31 1.45 13.54
CA LYS A 93 2.45 0.57 14.71
C LYS A 93 3.91 0.19 14.93
N TYR A 94 4.32 0.03 16.19
CA TYR A 94 5.60 -0.57 16.53
C TYR A 94 5.62 -2.09 16.29
N SER A 95 6.78 -2.59 15.85
CA SER A 95 7.03 -4.01 15.67
C SER A 95 6.92 -4.74 17.01
N LYS A 96 6.08 -5.78 17.05
CA LYS A 96 5.90 -6.63 18.24
C LYS A 96 7.23 -7.23 18.74
N ASP A 97 8.13 -7.52 17.82
CA ASP A 97 9.43 -8.13 18.11
C ASP A 97 10.42 -7.15 18.75
N LYS A 98 10.24 -5.84 18.51
CA LYS A 98 11.08 -4.76 19.05
C LYS A 98 10.43 -4.01 20.24
N LEU A 99 9.18 -4.31 20.59
CA LEU A 99 8.48 -3.75 21.75
C LEU A 99 9.11 -4.06 23.13
N PRO A 100 9.64 -5.29 23.40
CA PRO A 100 10.13 -5.64 24.73
C PRO A 100 11.32 -4.79 25.23
N THR A 101 11.98 -4.05 24.33
CA THR A 101 13.20 -3.29 24.64
C THR A 101 12.94 -1.90 25.20
N LEU A 102 11.69 -1.40 25.20
CA LEU A 102 11.46 0.06 25.20
C LEU A 102 10.49 0.62 26.24
N GLY A 103 9.76 -0.21 26.99
CA GLY A 103 8.88 0.28 28.07
C GLY A 103 7.76 1.24 27.61
N TYR A 104 7.44 1.29 26.32
CA TYR A 104 6.39 2.17 25.78
C TYR A 104 4.98 1.68 26.15
N THR A 105 4.06 2.63 26.38
CA THR A 105 2.64 2.38 26.70
C THR A 105 1.73 2.37 25.47
N GLN A 106 2.17 2.95 24.35
CA GLN A 106 1.44 2.99 23.09
C GLN A 106 2.21 2.23 22.00
N ALA A 107 1.54 1.25 21.41
CA ALA A 107 2.08 0.47 20.28
C ALA A 107 1.58 0.97 18.93
N VAL A 108 0.51 1.76 18.91
CA VAL A 108 -0.17 2.27 17.71
C VAL A 108 -0.26 3.79 17.83
N PHE A 109 0.08 4.47 16.74
CA PHE A 109 0.01 5.91 16.57
C PHE A 109 -0.98 6.19 15.45
N ASP A 110 -2.01 6.98 15.72
CA ASP A 110 -2.97 7.45 14.74
C ASP A 110 -2.82 8.95 14.48
N THR A 111 -3.11 9.38 13.27
CA THR A 111 -3.09 10.79 12.90
C THR A 111 -4.04 11.07 11.72
N TYR A 112 -4.50 12.32 11.66
CA TYR A 112 -5.38 12.83 10.61
C TYR A 112 -4.57 13.52 9.51
N PRO A 113 -5.08 13.61 8.27
CA PRO A 113 -4.33 14.20 7.19
C PRO A 113 -4.21 15.71 7.39
N LEU A 114 -2.99 16.22 7.27
CA LEU A 114 -2.67 17.64 7.38
C LEU A 114 -3.41 18.49 6.33
N ASN A 115 -3.72 17.90 5.18
CA ASN A 115 -4.41 18.55 4.07
C ASN A 115 -5.90 18.20 3.99
N ALA A 116 -6.52 17.68 5.06
CA ALA A 116 -7.93 17.30 5.10
C ALA A 116 -8.85 18.37 4.50
N ASN A 117 -8.72 19.61 4.98
CA ASN A 117 -9.58 20.74 4.59
C ASN A 117 -9.51 21.13 3.10
N TYR A 118 -8.46 20.71 2.39
CA TYR A 118 -8.24 21.05 0.98
C TYR A 118 -8.59 19.91 0.04
N VAL A 119 -8.63 18.68 0.55
CA VAL A 119 -8.78 17.46 -0.26
C VAL A 119 -10.09 16.74 0.03
N LEU A 120 -10.65 16.88 1.24
CA LEU A 120 -11.89 16.25 1.67
C LEU A 120 -13.03 17.29 1.75
N PRO A 121 -14.28 16.93 1.37
CA PRO A 121 -14.68 15.63 0.86
C PRO A 121 -14.14 15.36 -0.56
N PHE A 122 -13.59 14.18 -0.78
CA PHE A 122 -13.02 13.79 -2.07
C PHE A 122 -14.04 12.98 -2.87
N ILE A 123 -14.54 13.56 -3.96
CA ILE A 123 -15.65 12.99 -4.75
C ILE A 123 -15.12 12.29 -6.00
N VAL A 124 -15.50 11.02 -6.18
CA VAL A 124 -15.23 10.22 -7.39
C VAL A 124 -16.55 9.86 -8.06
N LYS A 125 -16.73 10.29 -9.31
CA LYS A 125 -17.98 10.04 -10.06
C LYS A 125 -18.08 8.56 -10.48
N PRO A 126 -19.27 8.11 -10.90
CA PRO A 126 -19.44 6.78 -11.50
C PRO A 126 -18.44 6.53 -12.63
N HIS A 127 -17.88 5.32 -12.68
CA HIS A 127 -16.95 4.86 -13.71
C HIS A 127 -15.69 5.73 -13.87
N GLU A 128 -15.29 6.42 -12.80
CA GLU A 128 -14.13 7.31 -12.77
C GLU A 128 -13.04 6.76 -11.84
N ALA A 129 -11.79 7.06 -12.17
CA ALA A 129 -10.66 6.86 -11.30
C ALA A 129 -9.98 8.21 -10.99
N LYS A 130 -9.75 8.51 -9.71
CA LYS A 130 -9.05 9.73 -9.29
C LYS A 130 -7.92 9.44 -8.33
N ARG A 131 -6.84 10.23 -8.45
CA ARG A 131 -5.73 10.20 -7.51
C ARG A 131 -6.07 11.01 -6.27
N LEU A 132 -5.91 10.38 -5.11
CA LEU A 132 -6.00 10.99 -3.79
C LEU A 132 -4.61 11.05 -3.17
N GLN A 133 -4.19 12.23 -2.73
CA GLN A 133 -2.91 12.48 -2.09
C GLN A 133 -3.16 13.07 -0.71
N LEU A 134 -2.71 12.37 0.33
CA LEU A 134 -2.90 12.74 1.73
C LEU A 134 -1.55 12.78 2.44
N PHE A 135 -1.36 13.80 3.28
CA PHE A 135 -0.14 13.98 4.06
C PHE A 135 -0.43 13.79 5.54
N TYR A 136 0.40 13.01 6.22
CA TYR A 136 0.24 12.65 7.62
C TYR A 136 1.49 12.98 8.40
N GLU A 137 1.31 13.46 9.64
CA GLU A 137 2.41 13.75 10.56
C GLU A 137 2.27 12.88 11.81
N PHE A 138 3.22 11.97 12.01
CA PHE A 138 3.31 11.18 13.24
C PHE A 138 4.36 11.80 14.15
N LYS A 139 3.98 12.09 15.40
CA LYS A 139 4.83 12.69 16.45
C LYS A 139 5.13 11.68 17.55
N ASN A 140 6.20 11.92 18.30
CA ASN A 140 6.64 11.08 19.43
C ASN A 140 6.87 9.62 19.03
N ILE A 141 7.33 9.39 17.79
CA ILE A 141 7.49 8.07 17.19
C ILE A 141 8.95 7.82 16.81
N ASN A 142 9.51 6.69 17.22
CA ASN A 142 10.83 6.27 16.79
C ASN A 142 10.73 5.29 15.61
N THR A 143 11.19 5.74 14.44
CA THR A 143 11.10 4.99 13.18
C THR A 143 11.81 3.64 13.17
N ASP A 144 12.77 3.47 14.07
CA ASP A 144 13.63 2.29 14.10
C ASP A 144 12.87 1.09 14.70
N PHE A 145 11.79 1.37 15.41
CA PHE A 145 10.94 0.35 16.03
C PHE A 145 9.61 0.16 15.31
N LEU A 146 9.34 0.90 14.24
CA LEU A 146 8.11 0.74 13.48
C LEU A 146 8.04 -0.60 12.76
N GLU A 147 6.84 -1.13 12.66
CA GLU A 147 6.53 -2.36 11.93
C GLU A 147 6.82 -2.14 10.43
N ARG A 148 7.69 -3.01 9.89
CA ARG A 148 8.13 -2.95 8.50
C ARG A 148 7.75 -4.22 7.75
N MET A 149 7.41 -4.03 6.48
CA MET A 149 7.09 -5.15 5.58
C MET A 149 8.36 -5.75 4.98
N GLY A 150 8.44 -7.07 4.94
CA GLY A 150 9.43 -7.75 4.11
C GLY A 150 9.15 -7.47 2.63
N ILE A 151 10.20 -7.36 1.82
CA ILE A 151 10.10 -7.26 0.37
C ILE A 151 10.55 -8.59 -0.22
N ALA A 152 9.73 -9.20 -1.08
CA ALA A 152 10.18 -10.30 -1.91
C ALA A 152 10.97 -9.72 -3.09
N ARG A 153 12.23 -10.13 -3.22
CA ARG A 153 13.03 -9.79 -4.40
C ARG A 153 12.97 -10.92 -5.39
N PHE A 154 12.85 -10.57 -6.67
CA PHE A 154 12.95 -11.52 -7.77
C PHE A 154 14.39 -11.50 -8.30
N GLY A 155 15.22 -12.43 -7.84
CA GLY A 155 16.61 -12.55 -8.29
C GLY A 155 16.71 -13.52 -9.46
N GLY A 156 17.34 -13.18 -10.58
CA GLY A 156 17.47 -14.12 -11.70
C GLY A 156 18.83 -14.76 -11.85
N TRP A 157 18.87 -16.10 -11.77
CA TRP A 157 20.08 -16.91 -11.96
C TRP A 157 20.54 -17.04 -13.43
N LEU A 158 19.69 -16.69 -14.40
CA LEU A 158 20.07 -16.65 -15.84
C LEU A 158 20.40 -15.21 -16.26
N GLY A 159 21.47 -14.63 -15.72
CA GLY A 159 21.90 -13.26 -16.06
C GLY A 159 20.85 -12.18 -15.79
N GLY A 160 19.98 -12.38 -14.79
CA GLY A 160 18.87 -11.47 -14.45
C GLY A 160 17.54 -11.72 -15.18
N ARG A 161 17.38 -12.79 -15.97
CA ARG A 161 16.18 -13.00 -16.82
C ARG A 161 15.07 -13.92 -16.29
N VAL A 162 15.27 -14.63 -15.17
CA VAL A 162 14.22 -15.50 -14.57
C VAL A 162 13.91 -15.05 -13.15
N PRO A 163 12.66 -14.78 -12.76
CA PRO A 163 12.38 -14.34 -11.39
C PRO A 163 12.51 -15.50 -10.38
N ILE A 164 13.47 -15.45 -9.45
CA ILE A 164 13.47 -16.29 -8.23
C ILE A 164 12.87 -15.48 -7.10
N VAL A 165 11.76 -15.94 -6.54
CA VAL A 165 11.15 -15.33 -5.36
C VAL A 165 12.04 -15.63 -4.14
N ILE A 166 12.76 -14.63 -3.66
CA ILE A 166 13.46 -14.71 -2.38
C ILE A 166 12.78 -13.73 -1.43
N ALA A 167 11.95 -14.27 -0.55
CA ALA A 167 11.52 -13.59 0.66
C ALA A 167 12.41 -14.12 1.79
N ASP A 168 13.61 -13.54 1.96
CA ASP A 168 14.46 -13.96 3.07
C ASP A 168 14.16 -13.12 4.32
N GLU A 169 13.40 -13.69 5.25
CA GLU A 169 13.13 -13.10 6.56
C GLU A 169 14.44 -12.84 7.35
N ARG A 170 15.53 -13.57 7.06
CA ARG A 170 16.84 -13.37 7.71
C ARG A 170 17.54 -12.09 7.29
N GLU A 171 17.18 -11.52 6.14
CA GLU A 171 17.68 -10.21 5.71
C GLU A 171 16.84 -9.06 6.23
N LYS A 172 15.66 -9.34 6.80
CA LYS A 172 14.74 -8.32 7.32
C LYS A 172 15.39 -7.44 8.37
N ASP A 173 16.13 -8.03 9.31
CA ASP A 173 16.86 -7.28 10.34
C ASP A 173 18.03 -6.48 9.75
N LYS A 174 18.74 -7.01 8.74
CA LYS A 174 19.86 -6.32 8.08
C LYS A 174 19.40 -5.13 7.24
N MET A 175 18.21 -5.21 6.66
CA MET A 175 17.64 -4.21 5.75
C MET A 175 16.55 -3.37 6.41
N TRP A 176 16.35 -3.48 7.72
CA TRP A 176 15.21 -2.87 8.42
C TRP A 176 15.00 -1.41 8.02
N ASN A 177 16.06 -0.60 8.05
CA ASN A 177 15.99 0.84 7.78
C ASN A 177 15.57 1.21 6.33
N ILE A 178 15.67 0.28 5.38
CA ILE A 178 15.28 0.48 3.97
C ILE A 178 13.95 -0.21 3.61
N LEU A 179 13.41 -1.03 4.51
CA LEU A 179 12.10 -1.67 4.30
C LEU A 179 10.97 -0.64 4.47
N PRO A 180 9.89 -0.74 3.68
CA PRO A 180 8.75 0.14 3.81
C PRO A 180 8.04 -0.08 5.15
N LEU A 181 7.54 1.02 5.71
CA LEU A 181 6.62 1.00 6.83
C LEU A 181 5.26 0.50 6.35
N GLN A 182 4.61 -0.33 7.16
CA GLN A 182 3.21 -0.68 6.92
C GLN A 182 2.31 0.34 7.62
N VAL A 183 1.66 1.21 6.85
CA VAL A 183 0.66 2.14 7.39
C VAL A 183 -0.73 1.57 7.12
N PHE A 184 -1.54 1.47 8.16
CA PHE A 184 -2.94 1.09 8.03
C PHE A 184 -3.78 2.35 7.86
N LEU A 185 -4.57 2.39 6.79
CA LEU A 185 -5.41 3.53 6.42
C LEU A 185 -6.87 3.14 6.52
N LEU A 186 -7.63 3.91 7.28
CA LEU A 186 -9.07 3.83 7.42
C LEU A 186 -9.70 4.96 6.58
N LEU A 187 -10.53 4.62 5.60
CA LEU A 187 -11.21 5.58 4.72
C LEU A 187 -12.73 5.54 4.94
N SER A 188 -13.31 6.64 5.38
CA SER A 188 -14.77 6.78 5.54
C SER A 188 -15.39 7.20 4.21
N ILE A 189 -16.28 6.35 3.68
CA ILE A 189 -16.92 6.55 2.38
C ILE A 189 -18.43 6.70 2.60
N ASP A 190 -19.05 7.80 2.18
CA ASP A 190 -20.46 8.06 2.50
C ASP A 190 -21.46 7.04 1.91
N ALA A 191 -21.07 6.37 0.82
CA ALA A 191 -21.94 5.46 0.05
C ALA A 191 -21.62 3.96 0.26
N GLU A 192 -20.56 3.64 1.00
CA GLU A 192 -20.15 2.26 1.33
C GLU A 192 -19.76 2.16 2.82
N ASP A 193 -19.42 0.97 3.30
CA ASP A 193 -18.77 0.83 4.60
C ASP A 193 -17.34 1.40 4.55
N THR A 194 -16.74 1.62 5.72
CA THR A 194 -15.36 2.10 5.84
C THR A 194 -14.39 1.14 5.12
N GLU A 195 -13.54 1.66 4.23
CA GLU A 195 -12.56 0.85 3.52
C GLU A 195 -11.21 0.89 4.26
N ASN A 196 -10.65 -0.31 4.45
CA ASN A 196 -9.43 -0.55 5.20
C ASN A 196 -8.31 -0.94 4.25
N VAL A 197 -7.23 -0.17 4.23
CA VAL A 197 -6.14 -0.34 3.25
C VAL A 197 -4.80 -0.36 3.96
N TYR A 198 -3.96 -1.35 3.65
CA TYR A 198 -2.56 -1.32 4.05
C TYR A 198 -1.72 -0.68 2.95
N VAL A 199 -1.03 0.40 3.29
CA VAL A 199 -0.19 1.17 2.38
C VAL A 199 1.28 0.94 2.73
N PRO A 200 2.11 0.42 1.81
CA PRO A 200 3.55 0.41 1.98
C PRO A 200 4.09 1.83 1.78
N VAL A 201 4.79 2.35 2.78
CA VAL A 201 5.36 3.70 2.75
C VAL A 201 6.89 3.61 2.80
N PHE A 202 7.54 4.06 1.73
CA PHE A 202 8.98 3.92 1.55
C PHE A 202 9.77 5.10 2.14
N PRO A 203 11.03 4.94 2.56
CA PRO A 203 11.87 6.09 2.86
C PRO A 203 11.98 7.02 1.63
N GLU A 204 11.93 8.34 1.80
CA GLU A 204 12.02 9.32 0.70
C GLU A 204 13.23 9.09 -0.23
N ASN A 205 14.39 8.79 0.37
CA ASN A 205 15.64 8.51 -0.35
C ASN A 205 15.72 7.08 -0.89
N TYR A 206 14.63 6.32 -0.88
CA TYR A 206 14.57 5.00 -1.48
C TYR A 206 14.53 5.15 -3.01
N GLU A 207 15.70 5.29 -3.60
CA GLU A 207 15.88 4.93 -5.00
C GLU A 207 15.67 3.42 -5.09
N ALA A 208 14.64 2.98 -5.80
CA ALA A 208 14.53 1.59 -6.20
C ALA A 208 15.73 1.25 -7.09
N LYS A 209 16.87 0.88 -6.48
CA LYS A 209 18.12 0.51 -7.19
C LYS A 209 17.97 -0.75 -8.04
N GLN A 210 16.79 -1.36 -8.06
CA GLN A 210 16.40 -2.35 -9.05
C GLN A 210 15.10 -1.88 -9.72
N LYS A 211 15.16 -1.66 -11.03
CA LYS A 211 13.98 -1.66 -11.90
C LYS A 211 13.22 -2.97 -11.63
N LEU A 212 12.16 -2.90 -10.84
CA LEU A 212 11.19 -3.96 -10.69
C LEU A 212 10.43 -4.08 -12.01
N THR A 213 11.00 -4.79 -12.98
CA THR A 213 10.21 -5.31 -14.10
C THR A 213 9.48 -6.54 -13.59
N THR A 214 8.26 -6.33 -13.06
CA THR A 214 7.29 -7.42 -12.94
C THR A 214 6.94 -7.82 -14.38
N LEU A 215 7.61 -8.85 -14.90
CA LEU A 215 7.31 -9.36 -16.24
C LEU A 215 5.98 -10.11 -16.19
N ASP A 216 5.12 -9.87 -17.18
CA ASP A 216 3.90 -10.67 -17.35
C ASP A 216 4.22 -12.10 -17.84
N VAL A 217 3.24 -13.01 -17.76
CA VAL A 217 3.44 -14.42 -18.12
C VAL A 217 3.86 -14.60 -19.59
N ILE A 218 3.41 -13.72 -20.48
CA ILE A 218 3.75 -13.77 -21.91
C ILE A 218 5.21 -13.35 -22.11
N GLN A 219 5.66 -12.31 -21.42
CA GLN A 219 7.05 -11.85 -21.42
C GLN A 219 8.01 -12.89 -20.84
N ILE A 220 7.58 -13.64 -19.83
CA ILE A 220 8.36 -14.75 -19.26
C ILE A 220 8.53 -15.87 -20.30
N GLU A 221 7.47 -16.28 -20.99
CA GLU A 221 7.53 -17.34 -21.99
C GLU A 221 8.32 -16.91 -23.24
N GLU A 222 8.20 -15.67 -23.70
CA GLU A 222 9.02 -15.14 -24.79
C GLU A 222 10.51 -15.08 -24.43
N THR A 223 10.83 -14.69 -23.19
CA THR A 223 12.21 -14.61 -22.71
C THR A 223 12.85 -16.00 -22.59
N LYS A 224 12.09 -17.00 -22.12
CA LYS A 224 12.52 -18.41 -22.10
C LYS A 224 12.78 -18.92 -23.51
N ARG A 225 11.86 -18.68 -24.45
CA ARG A 225 12.01 -19.15 -25.84
C ARG A 225 13.28 -18.61 -26.48
N LYS A 226 13.52 -17.29 -26.38
CA LYS A 226 14.72 -16.64 -26.92
C LYS A 226 16.02 -17.18 -26.32
N PHE A 227 16.05 -17.44 -25.01
CA PHE A 227 17.22 -18.02 -24.36
C PHE A 227 17.58 -19.40 -24.92
N TRP A 228 16.58 -20.27 -25.12
CA TRP A 228 16.82 -21.61 -25.67
C TRP A 228 17.18 -21.60 -27.16
N GLU A 229 16.68 -20.64 -27.93
CA GLU A 229 17.09 -20.44 -29.33
C GLU A 229 18.55 -19.95 -29.44
N GLU A 230 19.02 -19.12 -28.51
CA GLU A 230 20.40 -18.63 -28.45
C GLU A 230 21.40 -19.72 -28.01
N GLN A 231 21.00 -20.67 -27.18
CA GLN A 231 21.86 -21.78 -26.73
C GLN A 231 21.98 -22.91 -27.77
N ASN A 232 21.11 -22.94 -28.77
CA ASN A 232 21.11 -23.95 -29.85
C ASN A 232 21.77 -23.45 -31.15
N LYS A 233 22.45 -22.30 -31.11
CA LYS A 233 23.37 -21.81 -32.15
C LYS A 233 24.81 -22.04 -31.73
#